data_AF-A0A380RD42-F1
#
_entry.id   AF-A0A380RD42-F1
#
_cell.length_a   1.000
_cell.length_b   1.000
_cell.length_c   1.000
_cell.angle_alpha   90.00
_cell.angle_beta   90.00
_cell.angle_gamma   90.00
#
_symmetry.space_group_name_H-M   'P 1'
#
loop_
_entity.id
_entity.type
_entity.pdbx_description
1 polymer ?
#
loop_
_entity_poly.entity_id
_entity_poly.type
_entity_poly.pdbx_seq_one_letter_code
_entity_poly.pdbx_strand_id
1 'polypeptide(L)'
;MGSRGAFISVDKGNFDFVSGGRHYKPLGTLNSNSNVKIIVQDTNNVKAPEFSHTPGRVYAVVKDGVLKHLAYYDKNHKQEVSIDLTHEHNGVKPHRHIHLKHGKNLPGEPPKPQELVLIKKIKKEFHLK
;
A
#
# COMPACT_ATOMS: atom_id res chain seq x y z
N MET A 1 11.14 -5.71 -19.25
CA MET A 1 9.85 -5.89 -18.54
C MET A 1 9.96 -5.18 -17.20
N GLY A 2 9.42 -3.96 -17.09
CA GLY A 2 9.44 -3.18 -15.85
C GLY A 2 8.46 -3.75 -14.82
N SER A 3 8.80 -3.69 -13.53
CA SER A 3 7.93 -4.18 -12.45
C SER A 3 6.65 -3.34 -12.30
N ARG A 4 5.77 -3.75 -11.38
CA ARG A 4 4.36 -3.34 -11.31
C ARG A 4 4.25 -1.93 -10.69
N GLY A 5 3.75 -0.94 -11.44
CA GLY A 5 3.90 0.45 -11.02
C GLY A 5 5.33 0.98 -11.19
N ALA A 6 6.15 0.31 -12.02
CA ALA A 6 7.54 0.71 -12.24
C ALA A 6 7.58 2.15 -12.77
N PHE A 7 8.19 2.99 -11.95
CA PHE A 7 8.76 4.21 -12.45
C PHE A 7 9.91 3.89 -13.40
N ILE A 8 10.21 4.81 -14.32
CA ILE A 8 11.33 4.66 -15.27
C ILE A 8 12.63 4.47 -14.48
N SER A 9 12.88 5.27 -13.45
CA SER A 9 14.03 5.06 -12.55
C SER A 9 13.93 5.91 -11.28
N VAL A 10 13.56 5.29 -10.16
CA VAL A 10 13.52 5.95 -8.83
C VAL A 10 14.90 6.45 -8.41
N ASP A 11 15.94 5.64 -8.60
CA ASP A 11 17.30 6.00 -8.19
C ASP A 11 17.84 7.22 -8.95
N LYS A 12 17.29 7.51 -10.14
CA LYS A 12 17.60 8.71 -10.94
C LYS A 12 16.60 9.85 -10.74
N GLY A 13 15.65 9.71 -9.80
CA GLY A 13 14.60 10.69 -9.55
C GLY A 13 13.53 10.77 -10.64
N ASN A 14 13.47 9.82 -11.57
CA ASN A 14 12.44 9.75 -12.60
C ASN A 14 11.28 8.85 -12.13
N PHE A 15 10.21 9.51 -11.69
CA PHE A 15 8.98 8.91 -11.21
C PHE A 15 7.89 8.80 -12.28
N ASP A 16 8.22 9.00 -13.55
CA ASP A 16 7.28 8.75 -14.63
C ASP A 16 7.01 7.25 -14.70
N PHE A 17 5.75 6.86 -14.91
CA PHE A 17 5.42 5.46 -15.13
C PHE A 17 6.01 4.99 -16.45
N VAL A 18 6.53 3.76 -16.48
CA VAL A 18 6.72 3.05 -17.75
C VAL A 18 5.37 2.92 -18.48
N SER A 19 5.39 2.87 -19.82
CA SER A 19 4.17 2.69 -20.61
C SER A 19 3.38 1.46 -20.13
N GLY A 20 2.09 1.66 -19.82
CA GLY A 20 1.22 0.61 -19.26
C GLY A 20 1.50 0.21 -17.80
N GLY A 21 2.47 0.84 -17.12
CA GLY A 21 2.90 0.48 -15.77
C GLY A 21 1.96 0.98 -14.67
N ARG A 22 1.07 1.94 -14.95
CA ARG A 22 0.13 2.46 -13.96
C ARG A 22 -1.12 1.57 -13.87
N HIS A 23 -1.24 0.85 -12.76
CA HIS A 23 -2.37 -0.05 -12.47
C HIS A 23 -3.26 0.43 -11.33
N TYR A 24 -3.26 1.74 -11.05
CA TYR A 24 -4.07 2.33 -10.00
C TYR A 24 -4.49 3.77 -10.32
N LYS A 25 -5.65 4.16 -9.80
CA LYS A 25 -6.20 5.52 -9.90
C LYS A 25 -6.28 6.14 -8.49
N PRO A 26 -6.06 7.45 -8.35
CA PRO A 26 -6.25 8.12 -7.07
C PRO A 26 -7.75 8.19 -6.77
N LEU A 27 -8.13 7.87 -5.53
CA LEU A 27 -9.48 8.10 -5.02
C LEU A 27 -9.55 9.36 -4.17
N GLY A 28 -8.48 9.65 -3.41
CA GLY A 28 -8.41 10.84 -2.59
C GLY A 28 -7.23 10.86 -1.64
N THR A 29 -7.30 11.77 -0.68
CA THR A 29 -6.30 11.97 0.37
C THR A 29 -7.01 12.04 1.69
N LEU A 30 -6.46 11.44 2.73
CA LEU A 30 -7.05 11.53 4.07
C LEU A 30 -6.96 12.98 4.58
N ASN A 31 -8.10 13.55 4.99
CA ASN A 31 -8.18 14.96 5.41
C ASN A 31 -7.27 15.26 6.60
N SER A 32 -7.21 14.35 7.57
CA SER A 32 -6.38 14.50 8.77
C SER A 32 -4.88 14.30 8.52
N ASN A 33 -4.48 13.74 7.38
CA ASN A 33 -3.09 13.49 7.04
C ASN A 33 -2.90 13.43 5.53
N SER A 34 -2.42 14.53 4.95
CA SER A 34 -2.15 14.66 3.52
C SER A 34 -1.09 13.69 2.99
N ASN A 35 -0.32 13.07 3.88
CA ASN A 35 0.62 12.02 3.53
C ASN A 35 -0.09 10.70 3.16
N VAL A 36 -1.32 10.46 3.60
CA VAL A 36 -2.06 9.22 3.30
C VAL A 36 -2.88 9.40 2.04
N LYS A 37 -2.50 8.70 0.97
CA LYS A 37 -3.20 8.72 -0.32
C LYS A 37 -3.99 7.43 -0.50
N ILE A 38 -5.23 7.57 -0.94
CA ILE A 38 -6.12 6.43 -1.20
C ILE A 38 -6.09 6.18 -2.70
N ILE A 39 -5.78 4.95 -3.08
CA ILE A 39 -5.69 4.52 -4.47
C ILE A 39 -6.60 3.32 -4.70
N VAL A 40 -7.20 3.24 -5.87
CA VAL A 40 -8.06 2.13 -6.30
C VAL A 40 -7.32 1.34 -7.37
N GLN A 41 -7.30 0.02 -7.20
CA GLN A 41 -6.82 -0.91 -8.22
C GLN A 41 -8.00 -1.63 -8.88
N ASP A 42 -7.92 -1.75 -10.19
CA ASP A 42 -8.90 -2.43 -11.05
C ASP A 42 -8.41 -3.80 -11.55
N THR A 43 -7.16 -4.19 -11.22
CA THR A 43 -6.59 -5.47 -11.64
C THR A 43 -7.00 -6.62 -10.70
N ASN A 44 -7.01 -7.85 -11.22
CA ASN A 44 -7.36 -9.05 -10.45
C ASN A 44 -6.43 -9.29 -9.25
N ASN A 45 -5.15 -8.98 -9.38
CA ASN A 45 -4.15 -9.16 -8.32
C ASN A 45 -3.79 -7.82 -7.67
N VAL A 46 -4.45 -7.52 -6.55
CA VAL A 46 -4.26 -6.25 -5.83
C VAL A 46 -2.96 -6.29 -5.05
N LYS A 47 -2.00 -5.46 -5.46
CA LYS A 47 -0.71 -5.27 -4.79
C LYS A 47 -0.42 -3.79 -4.65
N ALA A 48 0.13 -3.37 -3.51
CA ALA A 48 0.60 -2.01 -3.37
C ALA A 48 1.68 -1.68 -4.44
N PRO A 49 1.80 -0.40 -4.86
CA PRO A 49 2.90 0.03 -5.72
C PRO A 49 4.25 -0.34 -5.10
N GLU A 50 5.24 -0.74 -5.90
CA GLU A 50 6.56 -1.07 -5.35
C GLU A 50 7.30 0.15 -4.80
N PHE A 51 7.05 1.31 -5.42
CA PHE A 51 7.63 2.59 -5.05
C PHE A 51 6.57 3.67 -4.88
N SER A 52 6.93 4.73 -4.16
CA SER A 52 6.10 5.92 -3.99
C SER A 52 6.65 7.13 -4.76
N HIS A 53 5.76 8.06 -5.13
CA HIS A 53 6.18 9.32 -5.74
C HIS A 53 6.71 10.34 -4.72
N THR A 54 6.43 10.14 -3.44
CA THR A 54 6.84 11.04 -2.36
C THR A 54 7.58 10.22 -1.31
N PRO A 55 8.75 10.65 -0.83
CA PRO A 55 9.42 9.99 0.29
C PRO A 55 8.48 9.85 1.49
N GLY A 56 8.51 8.70 2.18
CA GLY A 56 7.71 8.52 3.40
C GLY A 56 6.20 8.32 3.16
N ARG A 57 5.75 8.16 1.92
CA ARG A 57 4.32 8.11 1.58
C ARG A 57 3.62 6.94 2.26
N VAL A 58 2.30 7.07 2.46
CA VAL A 58 1.43 5.94 2.79
C VAL A 58 0.36 5.81 1.72
N TYR A 59 0.22 4.61 1.15
CA TYR A 59 -0.86 4.27 0.23
C TYR A 59 -1.86 3.32 0.89
N ALA A 60 -3.12 3.75 0.93
CA ALA A 60 -4.26 2.92 1.25
C ALA A 60 -4.82 2.33 -0.07
N VAL A 61 -4.69 1.02 -0.25
CA VAL A 61 -5.04 0.34 -1.50
C VAL A 61 -6.44 -0.26 -1.38
N VAL A 62 -7.33 0.22 -2.24
CA VAL A 62 -8.74 -0.15 -2.25
C VAL A 62 -9.05 -0.97 -3.49
N LYS A 63 -9.89 -1.99 -3.33
CA LYS A 63 -10.49 -2.74 -4.45
C LYS A 63 -11.94 -3.05 -4.10
N ASP A 64 -12.85 -2.77 -5.03
CA ASP A 64 -14.29 -3.07 -4.90
C ASP A 64 -14.91 -2.54 -3.58
N GLY A 65 -14.49 -1.33 -3.17
CA GLY A 65 -14.94 -0.69 -1.92
C GLY A 65 -14.35 -1.29 -0.64
N VAL A 66 -13.41 -2.23 -0.73
CA VAL A 66 -12.73 -2.85 0.42
C VAL A 66 -11.32 -2.28 0.53
N LEU A 67 -10.93 -1.86 1.75
CA LEU A 67 -9.53 -1.53 2.02
C LEU A 67 -8.72 -2.83 2.11
N LYS A 68 -7.90 -3.10 1.09
CA LYS A 68 -7.11 -4.33 0.97
C LYS A 68 -5.79 -4.23 1.72
N HIS A 69 -5.05 -3.15 1.46
CA HIS A 69 -3.71 -2.97 2.00
C HIS A 69 -3.48 -1.56 2.54
N LEU A 70 -2.57 -1.45 3.49
CA LEU A 70 -1.93 -0.20 3.88
C LEU A 70 -0.42 -0.35 3.70
N ALA A 71 0.16 0.42 2.79
CA ALA A 71 1.58 0.33 2.43
C ALA A 71 2.32 1.60 2.84
N TYR A 72 3.45 1.43 3.53
CA TYR A 72 4.34 2.48 4.00
C TYR A 72 5.64 2.44 3.20
N TYR A 73 6.13 3.61 2.84
CA TYR A 73 7.36 3.76 2.07
C TYR A 73 8.39 4.53 2.86
N ASP A 74 9.66 4.20 2.67
CA ASP A 74 10.78 4.87 3.31
C ASP A 74 11.13 6.20 2.62
N LYS A 75 12.17 6.87 3.13
CA LYS A 75 12.72 8.10 2.55
C LYS A 75 13.31 7.93 1.15
N ASN A 76 13.59 6.69 0.73
CA ASN A 76 14.12 6.34 -0.58
C ASN A 76 13.00 5.82 -1.50
N HIS A 77 11.74 6.08 -1.15
CA HIS A 77 10.55 5.70 -1.90
C HIS A 77 10.25 4.20 -1.93
N LYS A 78 11.00 3.36 -1.22
CA LYS A 78 10.88 1.90 -1.22
C LYS A 78 9.85 1.46 -0.20
N GLN A 79 9.06 0.44 -0.53
CA GLN A 79 8.08 -0.10 0.40
C GLN A 79 8.79 -0.73 1.62
N GLU A 80 8.54 -0.18 2.80
CA GLU A 80 9.13 -0.63 4.06
C GLU A 80 8.18 -1.57 4.81
N VAL A 81 6.88 -1.25 4.82
CA VAL A 81 5.86 -2.06 5.50
C VAL A 81 4.63 -2.23 4.61
N SER A 82 4.09 -3.44 4.56
CA SER A 82 2.78 -3.72 3.98
C SER A 82 1.88 -4.33 5.04
N ILE A 83 0.66 -3.83 5.18
CA ILE A 83 -0.37 -4.45 6.02
C ILE A 83 -1.43 -5.05 5.09
N ASP A 84 -1.61 -6.37 5.10
CA ASP A 84 -2.74 -7.02 4.44
C ASP A 84 -3.91 -7.12 5.43
N LEU A 85 -5.06 -6.61 5.02
CA LEU A 85 -6.28 -6.58 5.84
C LEU A 85 -7.25 -7.71 5.48
N THR A 86 -7.01 -8.42 4.37
CA THR A 86 -7.99 -9.32 3.78
C THR A 86 -7.53 -10.75 3.61
N HIS A 87 -6.23 -11.00 3.47
CA HIS A 87 -5.68 -12.35 3.47
C HIS A 87 -5.16 -12.72 4.86
N GLU A 88 -5.28 -14.00 5.19
CA GLU A 88 -4.71 -14.55 6.41
C GLU A 88 -3.36 -15.19 6.10
N HIS A 89 -2.41 -15.05 7.02
CA HIS A 89 -1.15 -15.77 6.96
C HIS A 89 -0.95 -16.50 8.29
N ASN A 90 -1.00 -17.83 8.27
CA ASN A 90 -0.83 -18.69 9.45
C ASN A 90 -1.72 -18.29 10.65
N GLY A 91 -3.02 -18.01 10.44
CA GLY A 91 -3.93 -17.61 11.51
C GLY A 91 -3.91 -16.12 11.88
N VAL A 92 -3.02 -15.31 11.28
CA VAL A 92 -2.91 -13.87 11.58
C VAL A 92 -3.58 -13.03 10.50
N LYS A 93 -4.60 -12.27 10.90
CA LYS A 93 -5.29 -11.30 10.06
C LYS A 93 -5.94 -10.19 10.92
N PRO A 94 -5.74 -8.91 10.60
CA PRO A 94 -4.77 -8.37 9.64
C PRO A 94 -3.32 -8.69 10.04
N HIS A 95 -2.39 -8.64 9.08
CA HIS A 95 -0.97 -8.89 9.34
C HIS A 95 -0.04 -7.95 8.57
N ARG A 96 1.16 -7.74 9.12
CA ARG A 96 2.24 -6.87 8.65
C ARG A 96 3.39 -7.66 8.07
N HIS A 97 3.87 -7.20 6.93
CA HIS A 97 5.13 -7.61 6.31
C HIS A 97 6.13 -6.48 6.40
N ILE A 98 7.29 -6.73 7.03
CA ILE A 98 8.41 -5.80 7.12
C ILE A 98 9.38 -6.08 5.96
N HIS A 99 9.80 -5.04 5.24
CA HIS A 99 10.68 -5.09 4.05
C HIS A 99 10.23 -6.11 2.99
N LEU A 100 8.91 -6.30 2.85
CA LEU A 100 8.32 -7.29 1.94
C LEU A 100 8.84 -8.73 2.12
N LYS A 101 9.39 -9.06 3.30
CA LYS A 101 9.84 -10.43 3.59
C LYS A 101 8.63 -11.37 3.62
N HIS A 102 8.46 -12.11 2.54
CA HIS A 102 7.49 -13.20 2.41
C HIS A 102 8.20 -14.54 2.59
N GLY A 103 8.34 -14.97 3.84
CA GLY A 103 8.74 -16.35 4.15
C GLY A 103 7.51 -17.17 4.45
N LYS A 104 7.40 -18.38 3.87
CA LYS A 104 6.29 -19.33 4.13
C LYS A 104 6.09 -19.61 5.64
N ASN A 105 7.15 -19.43 6.43
CA ASN A 105 7.19 -19.64 7.88
C ASN A 105 7.20 -18.34 8.71
N LEU A 106 7.07 -17.16 8.08
CA LEU A 106 6.98 -15.88 8.78
C LEU A 106 5.52 -15.47 8.85
N PRO A 107 4.83 -15.63 10.00
CA PRO A 107 3.38 -15.46 10.11
C PRO A 107 2.89 -14.02 9.83
N GLY A 108 3.81 -13.07 9.64
CA GLY A 108 3.49 -11.64 9.68
C GLY A 108 3.24 -11.20 11.12
N GLU A 109 3.44 -9.92 11.38
CA GLU A 109 3.18 -9.35 12.71
C GLU A 109 1.77 -8.77 12.75
N PRO A 110 1.08 -8.74 13.90
CA PRO A 110 -0.14 -7.93 14.03
C PRO A 110 0.15 -6.44 13.74
N PRO A 111 -0.84 -5.67 13.24
CA PRO A 111 -0.73 -4.22 13.17
C PRO A 111 -0.56 -3.57 14.53
N LYS A 112 0.24 -2.51 14.57
CA LYS A 112 0.42 -1.66 15.75
C LYS A 112 -0.88 -0.90 16.04
N PRO A 113 -1.13 -0.48 17.31
CA PRO A 113 -2.35 0.25 17.67
C PRO A 113 -2.61 1.51 16.82
N GLN A 114 -1.56 2.27 16.50
CA GLN A 114 -1.67 3.47 15.66
C GLN A 114 -2.11 3.16 14.23
N GLU A 115 -1.67 2.02 13.68
CA GLU A 115 -2.05 1.58 12.34
C GLU A 115 -3.52 1.16 12.32
N LEU A 116 -4.00 0.48 13.37
CA LEU A 116 -5.42 0.15 13.53
C LEU A 116 -6.29 1.40 13.62
N VAL A 117 -5.84 2.43 14.34
CA VAL A 117 -6.54 3.73 14.38
C VAL A 117 -6.58 4.37 13.00
N LEU A 118 -5.48 4.36 12.25
CA LEU A 118 -5.42 4.90 10.90
C LEU A 118 -6.34 4.15 9.94
N ILE A 119 -6.34 2.81 9.99
CA ILE A 119 -7.23 1.94 9.20
C ILE A 119 -8.69 2.31 9.46
N LYS A 120 -9.10 2.44 10.73
CA LYS A 120 -10.47 2.82 11.09
C LYS A 120 -10.85 4.20 10.54
N LYS A 121 -9.94 5.17 10.61
CA LYS A 121 -10.16 6.53 10.07
C LYS A 121 -10.35 6.49 8.55
N ILE A 122 -9.49 5.80 7.82
CA ILE A 122 -9.58 5.66 6.36
C ILE A 122 -10.92 5.02 5.97
N LYS A 123 -11.29 3.91 6.61
CA LYS A 123 -12.56 3.23 6.33
C LYS A 123 -13.77 4.13 6.57
N LYS A 124 -13.76 4.90 7.65
CA LYS A 124 -14.84 5.85 7.98
C LYS A 124 -14.96 6.97 6.95
N GLU A 125 -13.85 7.62 6.60
CA GLU A 125 -13.84 8.80 5.73
C GLU A 125 -14.17 8.47 4.27
N PHE A 126 -13.76 7.28 3.80
CA PHE A 126 -13.98 6.84 2.42
C PHE A 126 -15.12 5.82 2.28
N HIS A 127 -15.90 5.59 3.35
CA HIS A 127 -17.02 4.65 3.38
C HIS A 127 -16.67 3.22 2.91
N LEU A 128 -15.50 2.73 3.32
CA LEU A 128 -14.96 1.44 2.89
C LEU A 128 -15.32 0.31 3.85
N LYS A 129 -15.44 -0.90 3.29
CA LYS A 129 -15.60 -2.15 4.04
C LYS A 129 -14.28 -2.60 4.68
#